data_AF-A0AAP7ICF2-F1
#
_entry.id   AF-A0AAP7ICF2-F1
#
_cell.length_a   1.000
_cell.length_b   1.000
_cell.length_c   1.000
_cell.angle_alpha   90.00
_cell.angle_beta   90.00
_cell.angle_gamma   90.00
#
_symmetry.space_group_name_H-M   'P 1'
#
loop_
_entity.id
_entity.type
_entity.pdbx_description
1 polymer ?
#
loop_
_entity_poly.entity_id
_entity_poly.type
_entity_poly.pdbx_seq_one_letter_code
_entity_poly.pdbx_strand_id
1 'polypeptide(L)' 'MVFIALILFILSLVLLIYSIALLMGKDGSLFSLFTDGEKTLTKGQKLLIYIVTIVLLVISLVWLLNLI' A
#
# COMPACT_ATOMS: atom_id res chain seq x y z
N MET A 1 1.89 -16.36 -15.33
CA MET A 1 0.80 -15.49 -14.83
C MET A 1 0.68 -15.55 -13.31
N VAL A 2 0.59 -16.74 -12.69
CA VAL A 2 0.55 -16.90 -11.21
C VAL A 2 1.69 -16.17 -10.50
N PHE A 3 2.94 -16.35 -10.94
CA PHE A 3 4.10 -15.66 -10.37
C PHE A 3 3.99 -14.12 -10.38
N ILE A 4 3.40 -13.54 -11.43
CA ILE A 4 3.21 -12.09 -11.55
C ILE A 4 2.13 -11.62 -10.56
N ALA A 5 1.02 -12.35 -10.46
CA ALA A 5 -0.04 -12.07 -9.50
C ALA A 5 0.48 -12.15 -8.06
N LEU A 6 1.38 -13.09 -7.77
CA LEU A 6 2.00 -13.28 -6.45
C LEU A 6 2.94 -12.12 -6.09
N ILE A 7 3.76 -11.65 -7.04
CA ILE A 7 4.61 -10.46 -6.86
C ILE A 7 3.74 -9.20 -6.63
N LEU A 8 2.70 -9.00 -7.44
CA LEU A 8 1.76 -7.89 -7.27
C LEU A 8 1.05 -7.93 -5.91
N PHE A 9 0.67 -9.11 -5.45
CA PHE A 9 0.07 -9.31 -4.14
C PHE A 9 1.03 -8.89 -3.02
N ILE A 10 2.28 -9.35 -3.05
CA ILE A 10 3.31 -8.97 -2.07
C ILE A 10 3.54 -7.45 -2.09
N LEU A 11 3.67 -6.84 -3.26
CA LEU A 11 3.84 -5.38 -3.39
C LEU A 11 2.64 -4.61 -2.82
N SER A 12 1.42 -5.07 -3.07
CA SER A 12 0.22 -4.45 -2.52
C SER A 12 0.14 -4.53 -1.00
N LEU A 13 0.66 -5.60 -0.38
CA LEU A 13 0.77 -5.70 1.08
C LEU A 13 1.78 -4.70 1.65
N VAL A 14 2.96 -4.57 1.02
CA VAL A 14 3.98 -3.59 1.45
C VAL A 14 3.43 -2.17 1.35
N LEU A 15 2.76 -1.83 0.25
CA LEU A 15 2.09 -0.54 0.07
C LEU A 15 0.98 -0.33 1.10
N LEU A 16 0.23 -1.38 1.46
CA LEU A 16 -0.85 -1.26 2.45
C LEU A 16 -0.27 -0.89 3.81
N ILE A 17 0.78 -1.59 4.25
CA ILE A 17 1.48 -1.30 5.51
C ILE A 17 2.00 0.14 5.51
N TYR A 18 2.61 0.58 4.40
CA TYR A 18 3.07 1.96 4.23
C TYR A 18 1.93 2.98 4.33
N SER A 19 0.83 2.77 3.61
CA SER A 19 -0.32 3.66 3.63
C SER A 19 -1.01 3.74 5.00
N ILE A 20 -1.01 2.64 5.77
CA ILE A 20 -1.47 2.62 7.16
C ILE A 20 -0.54 3.44 8.06
N ALA A 21 0.77 3.26 7.93
CA ALA A 21 1.75 4.05 8.68
C ALA A 21 1.59 5.56 8.40
N LEU A 22 1.42 5.91 7.12
CA LEU A 22 1.17 7.27 6.64
C LEU A 22 -0.10 7.89 7.26
N LEU A 23 -1.18 7.11 7.37
CA LEU A 23 -2.45 7.51 7.98
C LEU A 23 -2.38 7.64 9.50
N MET A 24 -1.70 6.71 10.17
CA MET A 24 -1.55 6.71 11.62
C MET A 24 -0.61 7.81 12.11
N GLY A 25 0.11 8.49 11.22
CA GLY A 25 1.12 9.48 11.59
C GLY A 25 2.22 8.88 12.46
N LYS A 26 2.34 7.56 12.47
CA LYS A 26 3.46 6.86 13.08
C LYS A 26 4.59 6.94 12.07
N ASP A 27 5.49 7.90 12.30
CA ASP A 27 6.85 7.93 11.76
C ASP A 27 7.61 6.72 12.36
N GLY A 28 7.13 5.51 12.12
CA GLY A 28 7.82 4.29 12.51
C GLY A 28 9.21 4.35 11.91
N SER A 29 10.25 4.12 12.70
CA SER A 29 11.67 4.34 12.37
C SER A 29 12.17 3.70 11.06
N LEU A 30 11.40 2.80 10.45
CA LEU A 30 11.65 2.21 9.14
C LEU A 30 11.21 3.10 7.95
N PHE A 31 10.26 4.01 8.18
CA PHE A 31 9.70 4.90 7.16
C PHE A 31 10.23 6.33 7.25
N SER A 32 10.93 6.70 8.33
CA SER A 32 11.60 8.00 8.49
C SER A 32 12.52 8.36 7.31
N LEU A 33 13.08 7.36 6.63
CA LEU A 33 13.89 7.51 5.41
C LEU A 33 13.10 8.02 4.19
N PHE A 34 11.77 7.92 4.21
CA PHE A 34 10.87 8.42 3.17
C PHE A 34 10.12 9.70 3.60
N THR A 35 10.23 10.10 4.88
CA THR A 35 9.36 11.09 5.52
C THR A 35 9.76 12.56 5.31
N ASP A 36 10.94 12.85 4.78
CA ASP A 36 11.38 14.25 4.55
C ASP A 36 10.47 14.98 3.53
N GLY A 37 9.82 14.25 2.61
CA GLY A 37 8.81 14.79 1.70
C GLY A 37 7.35 14.63 2.16
N GLU A 38 7.07 13.72 3.10
CA GLU A 38 5.71 13.29 3.46
C GLU A 38 4.95 14.24 4.39
N LYS A 39 5.66 15.19 5.03
CA LYS A 39 5.04 16.27 5.83
C LYS A 39 4.14 17.19 5.02
N THR A 40 4.20 17.14 3.68
CA THR A 40 3.41 17.99 2.78
C THR A 40 2.09 17.35 2.32
N LEU A 41 1.90 16.03 2.54
CA LEU A 41 0.66 15.35 2.13
C LEU A 41 -0.50 15.68 3.06
N THR A 42 -1.57 16.22 2.48
CA THR A 42 -2.82 16.49 3.20
C THR A 42 -3.49 15.19 3.65
N LYS A 43 -4.28 15.23 4.74
CA LYS A 43 -5.03 14.06 5.25
C LYS A 43 -5.87 13.38 4.16
N GLY A 44 -6.46 14.16 3.26
CA GLY A 44 -7.25 13.65 2.13
C GLY A 44 -6.42 12.83 1.14
N GLN A 45 -5.21 13.30 0.80
CA GLN A 45 -4.31 12.55 -0.09
C GLN A 45 -3.83 11.25 0.55
N LYS A 46 -3.53 11.25 1.84
CA LYS A 46 -3.13 10.04 2.60
C LYS A 46 -4.24 8.99 2.59
N LEU A 47 -5.49 9.43 2.79
CA LEU A 47 -6.67 8.56 2.70
C LEU A 47 -6.85 8.01 1.29
N LEU A 48 -6.63 8.83 0.26
CA LEU A 48 -6.76 8.41 -1.13
C LEU A 48 -5.73 7.34 -1.48
N ILE A 49 -4.47 7.50 -1.07
CA ILE A 49 -3.41 6.49 -1.23
C ILE A 49 -3.82 5.17 -0.58
N TYR A 50 -4.34 5.21 0.64
CA TYR A 50 -4.83 4.03 1.35
C TYR A 50 -5.97 3.32 0.60
N ILE A 51 -6.98 4.06 0.15
CA ILE A 51 -8.12 3.50 -0.60
C ILE A 51 -7.64 2.85 -1.91
N VAL A 52 -6.79 3.53 -2.68
CA VAL A 52 -6.23 2.98 -3.94
C VAL A 52 -5.44 1.70 -3.67
N THR A 53 -4.71 1.66 -2.56
CA THR A 53 -3.92 0.49 -2.17
C THR A 53 -4.81 -0.70 -1.79
N ILE A 54 -5.92 -0.46 -1.09
CA ILE A 54 -6.93 -1.50 -0.84
C ILE A 54 -7.50 -2.03 -2.15
N VAL A 55 -7.89 -1.15 -3.08
CA VAL A 55 -8.44 -1.57 -4.37
C VAL A 55 -7.43 -2.43 -5.13
N LEU A 56 -6.15 -2.04 -5.13
CA LEU A 56 -5.07 -2.81 -5.75
C LEU A 56 -4.93 -4.20 -5.11
N LEU A 57 -4.99 -4.29 -3.78
CA LEU A 57 -4.94 -5.56 -3.04
C LEU A 57 -6.13 -6.46 -3.38
N VAL A 58 -7.34 -5.90 -3.48
CA VAL A 58 -8.54 -6.67 -3.83
C VAL A 58 -8.42 -7.22 -5.26
N ILE A 59 -7.97 -6.39 -6.21
CA ILE A 59 -7.77 -6.82 -7.60
C ILE A 59 -6.70 -7.93 -7.67
N SER A 60 -5.58 -7.77 -6.97
CA SER A 60 -4.52 -8.78 -6.96
C SER A 60 -4.99 -10.10 -6.34
N LEU A 61 -5.79 -10.04 -5.27
CA LEU A 61 -6.38 -11.21 -4.63
C LEU A 61 -7.39 -11.92 -5.54
N VAL A 62 -8.32 -11.20 -6.16
CA VAL A 62 -9.30 -11.75 -7.11
C VAL A 62 -8.59 -12.42 -8.28
N TRP A 63 -7.51 -11.82 -8.76
CA TRP A 63 -6.73 -12.41 -9.86
C TRP A 63 -6.00 -13.68 -9.43
N LEU A 64 -5.43 -13.70 -8.22
CA LEU A 64 -4.78 -14.89 -7.66
C LEU A 64 -5.78 -16.05 -7.46
N LEU A 65 -7.00 -15.74 -6.98
CA LEU A 65 -8.08 -16.70 -6.80
C LEU A 65 -8.61 -17.26 -8.13
N ASN A 66 -8.68 -16.43 -9.19
CA ASN A 66 -9.09 -16.89 -10.52
C ASN A 66 -8.02 -17.74 -11.25
N LEU A 67 -6.81 -17.81 -10.71
CA LEU A 67 -5.71 -18.60 -11.28
C LEU A 67 -5.52 -19.97 -10.61
N ILE A 68 -6.26 -20.24 -9.52
CA ILE A 68 -6.31 -21.51 -8.79
C ILE A 68 -7.48 -22.34 -9.33
#